data_AF-A0A1I9XXY8-F1
#
_entry.id   AF-A0A1I9XXY8-F1
#
_cell.length_a   1.000
_cell.length_b   1.000
_cell.length_c   1.000
_cell.angle_alpha   90.00
_cell.angle_beta   90.00
_cell.angle_gamma   90.00
#
_symmetry.space_group_name_H-M   'P 1'
#
loop_
_entity.id
_entity.type
_entity.pdbx_description
1 polymer ?
#
loop_
_entity_poly.entity_id
_entity_poly.type
_entity_poly.pdbx_seq_one_letter_code
_entity_poly.pdbx_strand_id
1 'polypeptide(L)'
;MEQLTELEIAAFQLSMGFAQADRCVDWAVQRLGLGQEGDDLEIVLLASARGAGEVLPLAEAIIERYRGAGRLNAQFLAGKYIAELRDAYLAGRESVQSLDAILTRLYPALGYPDWLVMLSRNCEYATDVQNFEQPFEEEFHYIASLWAQAESLAAFARAYRRETSDRHDATGT
;
A
#
# COMPACT_ATOMS: atom_id res chain seq x y z
N MET A 1 -11.94 12.52 0.52
CA MET A 1 -10.46 12.39 0.46
C MET A 1 -10.05 10.93 0.57
N GLU A 2 -10.61 10.16 1.50
CA GLU A 2 -10.36 8.71 1.65
C GLU A 2 -10.59 7.91 0.36
N GLN A 3 -11.68 8.21 -0.36
CA GLN A 3 -11.97 7.58 -1.65
C GLN A 3 -10.80 7.65 -2.65
N LEU A 4 -10.09 8.78 -2.79
CA LEU A 4 -8.98 8.84 -3.76
C LEU A 4 -7.79 7.98 -3.33
N THR A 5 -7.61 7.77 -2.02
CA THR A 5 -6.59 6.85 -1.51
C THR A 5 -6.97 5.39 -1.78
N GLU A 6 -8.26 5.04 -1.80
CA GLU A 6 -8.70 3.71 -2.26
C GLU A 6 -8.32 3.47 -3.73
N LEU A 7 -8.50 4.47 -4.61
CA LEU A 7 -8.08 4.37 -6.01
C LEU A 7 -6.56 4.28 -6.14
N GLU A 8 -5.81 5.10 -5.38
CA GLU A 8 -4.34 5.07 -5.31
C GLU A 8 -3.84 3.64 -4.97
N ILE A 9 -4.40 3.02 -3.93
CA ILE A 9 -4.01 1.66 -3.49
C ILE A 9 -4.47 0.60 -4.51
N ALA A 10 -5.70 0.69 -5.03
CA ALA A 10 -6.21 -0.27 -6.01
C ALA A 10 -5.38 -0.28 -7.30
N ALA A 11 -5.01 0.91 -7.81
CA ALA A 11 -4.15 1.03 -8.98
C ALA A 11 -2.75 0.46 -8.71
N PHE A 12 -2.19 0.72 -7.52
CA PHE A 12 -0.91 0.14 -7.12
C PHE A 12 -0.94 -1.39 -7.04
N GLN A 13 -1.98 -1.95 -6.42
CA GLN A 13 -2.14 -3.40 -6.33
C GLN A 13 -2.30 -4.04 -7.72
N LEU A 14 -3.04 -3.39 -8.63
CA LEU A 14 -3.21 -3.86 -10.00
C LEU A 14 -1.89 -3.83 -10.77
N SER A 15 -1.11 -2.75 -10.66
CA SER A 15 0.19 -2.64 -11.35
C SER A 15 1.21 -3.65 -10.85
N MET A 16 1.13 -4.01 -9.56
CA MET A 16 1.96 -5.03 -8.92
C MET A 16 1.45 -6.47 -9.11
N GLY A 17 0.25 -6.65 -9.70
CA GLY A 17 -0.39 -7.95 -9.86
C GLY A 17 -0.79 -8.60 -8.52
N PHE A 18 -1.18 -7.79 -7.54
CA PHE A 18 -1.78 -8.22 -6.27
C PHE A 18 -3.31 -8.22 -6.29
N ALA A 19 -3.92 -7.43 -7.17
CA ALA A 19 -5.38 -7.35 -7.30
C ALA A 19 -5.84 -7.39 -8.75
N GLN A 20 -7.12 -7.68 -8.93
CA GLN A 20 -7.81 -7.58 -10.22
C GLN A 20 -8.24 -6.14 -10.48
N ALA A 21 -8.52 -5.84 -11.75
CA ALA A 21 -8.90 -4.51 -12.20
C ALA A 21 -10.23 -4.01 -11.60
N ASP A 22 -11.08 -4.95 -11.16
CA ASP A 22 -12.42 -4.68 -10.63
C ASP A 22 -12.43 -3.67 -9.49
N ARG A 23 -11.41 -3.64 -8.63
CA ARG A 23 -11.37 -2.70 -7.49
C ARG A 23 -11.33 -1.23 -7.94
N CYS A 24 -10.61 -0.91 -9.01
CA CYS A 24 -10.61 0.45 -9.58
C CYS A 24 -11.92 0.77 -10.29
N VAL A 25 -12.52 -0.22 -10.95
CA VAL A 25 -13.81 -0.09 -11.64
C VAL A 25 -14.94 0.14 -10.63
N ASP A 26 -14.99 -0.65 -9.55
CA ASP A 26 -15.96 -0.55 -8.46
C ASP A 26 -15.90 0.83 -7.80
N TRP A 27 -14.69 1.34 -7.59
CA TRP A 27 -14.48 2.71 -7.10
C TRP A 27 -15.15 3.75 -8.01
N ALA A 28 -14.94 3.64 -9.33
CA ALA A 28 -15.53 4.57 -10.29
C ALA A 28 -17.06 4.44 -10.36
N VAL A 29 -17.58 3.21 -10.37
CA VAL A 29 -19.02 2.92 -10.35
C VAL A 29 -19.68 3.49 -9.10
N GLN A 30 -19.07 3.30 -7.93
CA GLN A 30 -19.57 3.87 -6.67
C GLN A 30 -19.60 5.39 -6.74
N ARG A 31 -18.54 6.02 -7.29
CA ARG A 31 -18.44 7.47 -7.42
C ARG A 31 -19.52 8.05 -8.34
N LEU A 32 -19.79 7.38 -9.47
CA LEU A 32 -20.91 7.72 -10.38
C LEU A 32 -22.27 7.55 -9.69
N GLY A 33 -22.45 6.46 -8.94
CA GLY A 33 -23.68 6.22 -8.18
C GLY A 33 -23.98 7.30 -7.13
N LEU A 34 -22.95 8.00 -6.65
CA LEU A 34 -23.06 9.12 -5.72
C LEU A 34 -23.16 10.50 -6.41
N GLY A 35 -23.08 10.58 -7.74
CA GLY A 35 -23.04 11.85 -8.47
C GLY A 35 -21.80 12.70 -8.15
N GLN A 36 -20.66 12.06 -7.84
CA GLN A 36 -19.42 12.69 -7.40
C GLN A 36 -18.34 12.76 -8.49
N GLU A 37 -18.68 12.40 -9.72
CA GLU A 37 -17.84 12.48 -10.91
C GLU A 37 -17.69 13.90 -11.45
N GLY A 38 -18.72 14.74 -11.29
CA GLY A 38 -18.76 16.05 -11.96
C GLY A 38 -18.79 15.90 -13.48
N ASP A 39 -17.87 16.56 -14.18
CA ASP A 39 -17.69 16.44 -15.65
C ASP A 39 -16.45 15.60 -16.03
N ASP A 40 -15.94 14.78 -15.10
CA ASP A 40 -14.72 14.00 -15.32
C ASP A 40 -15.00 12.75 -16.16
N LEU A 41 -14.66 12.85 -17.45
CA LEU A 41 -14.83 11.77 -18.42
C LEU A 41 -14.00 10.53 -18.06
N GLU A 42 -12.81 10.69 -17.47
CA GLU A 42 -11.96 9.58 -17.10
C GLU A 42 -12.59 8.71 -16.01
N ILE A 43 -13.34 9.30 -15.07
CA ILE A 43 -14.13 8.54 -14.08
C ILE A 43 -15.21 7.70 -14.78
N VAL A 44 -15.90 8.27 -15.76
CA VAL A 44 -16.92 7.55 -16.55
C VAL A 44 -16.30 6.41 -17.34
N LEU A 45 -15.16 6.66 -18.00
CA LEU A 45 -14.44 5.65 -18.78
C LEU A 45 -13.94 4.53 -17.87
N LEU A 46 -13.40 4.86 -16.69
CA LEU A 46 -12.89 3.88 -15.72
C LEU A 46 -13.99 2.91 -15.26
N ALA A 47 -15.22 3.38 -15.05
CA ALA A 47 -16.35 2.52 -14.68
C ALA A 47 -16.71 1.48 -15.76
N SER A 48 -16.30 1.71 -17.01
CA SER A 48 -16.54 0.80 -18.13
C SER A 48 -15.30 0.02 -18.59
N ALA A 49 -14.12 0.38 -18.07
CA ALA A 49 -12.84 -0.18 -18.50
C ALA A 49 -12.74 -1.68 -18.21
N ARG A 50 -11.90 -2.39 -18.98
CA ARG A 50 -11.68 -3.83 -18.85
C ARG A 50 -10.20 -4.16 -18.82
N GLY A 51 -9.81 -4.90 -17.78
CA GLY A 51 -8.45 -5.37 -17.60
C GLY A 51 -7.45 -4.26 -17.28
N ALA A 52 -6.22 -4.67 -16.94
CA ALA A 52 -5.20 -3.75 -16.45
C ALA A 52 -4.77 -2.68 -17.47
N GLY A 53 -4.75 -3.02 -18.77
CA GLY A 53 -4.28 -2.13 -19.82
C GLY A 53 -5.13 -0.88 -20.03
N GLU A 54 -6.44 -0.96 -19.76
CA GLU A 54 -7.35 0.18 -19.83
C GLU A 54 -7.47 0.88 -18.46
N VAL A 55 -7.52 0.09 -17.38
CA VAL A 55 -7.76 0.60 -16.03
C VAL A 55 -6.60 1.43 -15.50
N LEU A 56 -5.35 0.99 -15.67
CA LEU A 56 -4.20 1.68 -15.09
C LEU A 56 -4.03 3.11 -15.63
N PRO A 57 -4.00 3.36 -16.96
CA PRO A 57 -3.84 4.72 -17.47
C PRO A 57 -4.95 5.67 -17.02
N LEU A 58 -6.19 5.18 -16.91
CA LEU A 58 -7.33 5.98 -16.45
C LEU A 58 -7.21 6.30 -14.96
N ALA A 59 -6.89 5.32 -14.13
CA ALA A 59 -6.69 5.53 -12.70
C ALA A 59 -5.54 6.50 -12.42
N GLU A 60 -4.40 6.36 -13.12
CA GLU A 60 -3.25 7.25 -13.00
C GLU A 60 -3.60 8.69 -13.40
N ALA A 61 -4.33 8.88 -14.52
CA ALA A 61 -4.76 10.20 -14.97
C ALA A 61 -5.68 10.90 -13.95
N ILE A 62 -6.62 10.15 -13.34
CA ILE A 62 -7.50 10.66 -12.29
C ILE A 62 -6.68 11.05 -11.05
N ILE A 63 -5.79 10.17 -10.58
CA ILE A 63 -4.94 10.43 -9.40
C ILE A 63 -4.07 11.67 -9.64
N GLU A 64 -3.41 11.76 -10.80
CA GLU A 64 -2.57 12.90 -11.14
C GLU A 64 -3.37 14.20 -11.18
N ARG A 65 -4.56 14.20 -11.78
CA ARG A 65 -5.43 15.38 -11.85
C ARG A 65 -5.86 15.89 -10.48
N TYR A 66 -6.30 15.01 -9.59
CA TYR A 66 -6.88 15.42 -8.31
C TYR A 66 -5.86 15.54 -7.18
N ARG A 67 -4.69 14.89 -7.29
CA ARG A 67 -3.73 14.75 -6.18
C ARG A 67 -2.29 15.09 -6.58
N GLY A 68 -2.02 15.22 -7.88
CA GLY A 68 -0.70 15.52 -8.44
C GLY A 68 0.17 14.28 -8.64
N ALA A 69 1.08 14.33 -9.62
CA ALA A 69 1.96 13.22 -10.01
C ALA A 69 2.81 12.65 -8.86
N GLY A 70 3.12 13.45 -7.83
CA GLY A 70 3.85 12.99 -6.65
C GLY A 70 3.15 11.85 -5.89
N ARG A 71 1.84 11.67 -6.10
CA ARG A 71 1.03 10.61 -5.49
C ARG A 71 1.15 9.28 -6.21
N LEU A 72 1.71 9.26 -7.41
CA LEU A 72 2.05 8.05 -8.15
C LEU A 72 3.43 7.48 -7.78
N ASN A 73 4.11 8.06 -6.79
CA ASN A 73 5.39 7.53 -6.32
C ASN A 73 5.19 6.12 -5.74
N ALA A 74 5.91 5.14 -6.30
CA ALA A 74 5.75 3.72 -5.94
C ALA A 74 6.00 3.43 -4.46
N GLN A 75 6.98 4.07 -3.82
CA GLN A 75 7.22 3.87 -2.38
C GLN A 75 6.12 4.48 -1.52
N PHE A 76 5.58 5.64 -1.92
CA PHE A 76 4.44 6.24 -1.23
C PHE A 76 3.19 5.33 -1.31
N LEU A 77 2.87 4.85 -2.50
CA LEU A 77 1.73 3.94 -2.73
C LEU A 77 1.91 2.62 -1.99
N ALA A 78 3.11 2.03 -2.04
CA ALA A 78 3.45 0.86 -1.26
C ALA A 78 3.26 1.09 0.24
N GLY A 79 3.70 2.23 0.75
CA GLY A 79 3.48 2.61 2.15
C GLY A 79 2.00 2.65 2.54
N LYS A 80 1.15 3.25 1.69
CA LYS A 80 -0.31 3.23 1.91
C LYS A 80 -0.89 1.83 1.85
N TYR A 81 -0.38 0.98 0.97
CA TYR A 81 -0.78 -0.42 0.94
C TYR A 81 -0.33 -1.19 2.20
N ILE A 82 0.86 -0.93 2.75
CA ILE A 82 1.30 -1.50 4.04
C ILE A 82 0.33 -1.13 5.17
N ALA A 83 -0.17 0.11 5.20
CA ALA A 83 -1.18 0.52 6.19
C ALA A 83 -2.50 -0.27 6.01
N GLU A 84 -2.97 -0.44 4.77
CA GLU A 84 -4.16 -1.28 4.49
C GLU A 84 -3.94 -2.76 4.87
N LEU A 85 -2.75 -3.31 4.61
CA LEU A 85 -2.40 -4.67 5.00
C LEU A 85 -2.40 -4.84 6.50
N ARG A 86 -2.02 -3.83 7.28
CA ARG A 86 -2.09 -3.88 8.75
C ARG A 86 -3.54 -4.02 9.21
N ASP A 87 -4.45 -3.24 8.64
CA ASP A 87 -5.86 -3.33 8.96
C ASP A 87 -6.46 -4.68 8.54
N ALA A 88 -6.05 -5.21 7.38
CA ALA A 88 -6.47 -6.53 6.91
C ALA A 88 -5.94 -7.66 7.81
N TYR A 89 -4.69 -7.56 8.26
CA TYR A 89 -4.07 -8.50 9.20
C TYR A 89 -4.78 -8.50 10.56
N LEU A 90 -5.03 -7.31 11.13
CA LEU A 90 -5.77 -7.18 12.39
C LEU A 90 -7.22 -7.70 12.29
N ALA A 91 -7.82 -7.62 11.10
CA ALA A 91 -9.14 -8.18 10.81
C ALA A 91 -9.11 -9.69 10.49
N GLY A 92 -7.94 -10.34 10.50
CA GLY A 92 -7.78 -11.76 10.18
C GLY A 92 -7.97 -12.11 8.70
N ARG A 93 -7.93 -11.12 7.80
CA ARG A 93 -8.02 -11.30 6.34
C ARG A 93 -6.66 -11.62 5.72
N GLU A 94 -5.59 -11.18 6.35
CA GLU A 94 -4.20 -11.50 6.00
C GLU A 94 -3.56 -12.28 7.15
N SER A 95 -2.66 -13.20 6.84
CA SER A 95 -1.83 -13.92 7.81
C SER A 95 -0.36 -13.53 7.64
N VAL A 96 0.50 -13.91 8.59
CA VAL A 96 1.95 -13.68 8.47
C VAL A 96 2.50 -14.30 7.17
N GLN A 97 1.99 -15.47 6.76
CA GLN A 97 2.41 -16.13 5.53
C GLN A 97 1.99 -15.38 4.26
N SER A 98 0.77 -14.83 4.22
CA SER A 98 0.35 -14.04 3.05
C SER A 98 1.08 -12.70 2.98
N LEU A 99 1.34 -12.08 4.14
CA LEU A 99 2.14 -10.86 4.24
C LEU A 99 3.58 -11.12 3.79
N ASP A 100 4.23 -12.20 4.22
CA ASP A 100 5.58 -12.55 3.76
C ASP A 100 5.65 -12.69 2.24
N ALA A 101 4.70 -13.40 1.63
CA ALA A 101 4.63 -13.54 0.18
C ALA A 101 4.48 -12.19 -0.55
N ILE A 102 3.72 -11.25 0.03
CA ILE A 102 3.55 -9.90 -0.51
C ILE A 102 4.84 -9.08 -0.33
N LEU A 103 5.41 -9.07 0.88
CA LEU A 103 6.61 -8.30 1.23
C LEU A 103 7.83 -8.77 0.43
N THR A 104 8.00 -10.08 0.26
CA THR A 104 9.06 -10.70 -0.56
C THR A 104 9.01 -10.24 -2.02
N ARG A 105 7.82 -9.99 -2.57
CA ARG A 105 7.65 -9.42 -3.92
C ARG A 105 7.85 -7.91 -3.93
N LEU A 106 7.33 -7.21 -2.92
CA LEU A 106 7.31 -5.76 -2.83
C LEU A 106 8.71 -5.18 -2.64
N TYR A 107 9.50 -5.78 -1.76
CA TYR A 107 10.81 -5.27 -1.34
C TYR A 107 11.80 -5.08 -2.51
N PRO A 108 12.07 -6.07 -3.38
CA PRO A 108 12.92 -5.87 -4.55
C PRO A 108 12.29 -4.96 -5.60
N ALA A 109 10.96 -5.01 -5.78
CA ALA A 109 10.27 -4.17 -6.77
C ALA A 109 10.39 -2.66 -6.46
N LEU A 110 10.54 -2.31 -5.18
CA LEU A 110 10.77 -0.94 -4.73
C LEU A 110 12.25 -0.53 -4.68
N GLY A 111 13.17 -1.41 -5.08
CA GLY A 111 14.60 -1.15 -5.05
C GLY A 111 15.20 -1.22 -3.64
N TYR A 112 14.69 -2.12 -2.80
CA TYR A 112 15.22 -2.38 -1.44
C TYR A 112 15.23 -1.16 -0.51
N PRO A 113 14.08 -0.48 -0.28
CA PRO A 113 14.07 0.71 0.55
C PRO A 113 14.36 0.38 2.02
N ASP A 114 15.19 1.19 2.67
CA ASP A 114 15.66 0.98 4.05
C ASP A 114 14.53 0.78 5.06
N TRP A 115 13.38 1.44 4.87
CA TRP A 115 12.24 1.36 5.78
C TRP A 115 11.49 0.03 5.74
N LEU A 116 11.69 -0.77 4.68
CA LEU A 116 11.00 -2.04 4.48
C LEU A 116 11.86 -3.26 4.88
N VAL A 117 13.16 -3.03 5.13
CA VAL A 117 14.14 -4.07 5.46
C VAL A 117 13.71 -4.86 6.69
N MET A 118 13.51 -4.16 7.82
CA MET A 118 13.24 -4.81 9.10
C MET A 118 11.88 -5.49 9.09
N LEU A 119 10.87 -4.82 8.54
CA LEU A 119 9.53 -5.38 8.39
C LEU A 119 9.55 -6.67 7.56
N SER A 120 10.23 -6.68 6.41
CA SER A 120 10.29 -7.87 5.54
C SER A 120 11.02 -9.02 6.24
N ARG A 121 12.19 -8.74 6.84
CA ARG A 121 12.98 -9.74 7.56
C ARG A 121 12.18 -10.33 8.73
N ASN A 122 11.58 -9.49 9.56
CA ASN A 122 10.83 -9.98 10.72
C ASN A 122 9.60 -10.77 10.30
N CYS A 123 8.91 -10.36 9.24
CA CYS A 123 7.78 -11.10 8.69
C CYS A 123 8.19 -12.49 8.19
N GLU A 124 9.28 -12.58 7.43
CA GLU A 124 9.85 -13.85 6.94
C GLU A 124 10.09 -14.81 8.11
N TYR A 125 10.86 -14.39 9.13
CA TYR A 125 11.15 -15.24 10.29
C TYR A 125 9.94 -15.50 11.18
N ALA A 126 8.96 -14.60 11.26
CA ALA A 126 7.75 -14.84 12.03
C ALA A 126 6.87 -15.97 11.44
N THR A 127 7.15 -16.43 10.22
CA THR A 127 6.44 -17.58 9.63
C THR A 127 6.77 -18.90 10.32
N ASP A 128 7.98 -19.04 10.89
CA ASP A 128 8.51 -20.30 11.41
C ASP A 128 9.32 -20.18 12.72
N VAL A 129 9.68 -18.97 13.16
CA VAL A 129 10.42 -18.70 14.40
C VAL A 129 9.59 -17.85 15.37
N GLN A 130 9.10 -18.48 16.44
CA GLN A 130 8.24 -17.83 17.44
C GLN A 130 8.84 -16.55 18.05
N ASN A 131 10.16 -16.48 18.21
CA ASN A 131 10.84 -15.30 18.77
C ASN A 131 10.71 -14.05 17.89
N PHE A 132 10.29 -14.19 16.63
CA PHE A 132 10.06 -13.08 15.72
C PHE A 132 8.61 -12.59 15.69
N GLU A 133 7.66 -13.28 16.35
CA GLU A 133 6.25 -12.85 16.38
C GLU A 133 6.10 -11.42 16.93
N GLN A 134 6.61 -11.16 18.14
CA GLN A 134 6.53 -9.82 18.75
C GLN A 134 7.36 -8.76 17.98
N PRO A 135 8.63 -9.02 17.61
CA PRO A 135 9.42 -8.14 16.74
C PRO A 135 8.73 -7.76 15.42
N PHE A 136 8.04 -8.71 14.78
CA PHE A 136 7.23 -8.45 13.61
C PHE A 136 6.03 -7.56 13.93
N GLU A 137 5.30 -7.84 15.00
CA GLU A 137 4.14 -7.05 15.40
C GLU A 137 4.49 -5.59 15.70
N GLU A 138 5.59 -5.36 16.42
CA GLU A 138 6.08 -4.03 16.76
C GLU A 138 6.51 -3.25 15.51
N GLU A 139 7.29 -3.88 14.63
CA GLU A 139 7.76 -3.23 13.40
C GLU A 139 6.62 -2.97 12.42
N PHE A 140 5.69 -3.92 12.26
CA PHE A 140 4.55 -3.74 11.37
C PHE A 140 3.63 -2.63 11.89
N HIS A 141 3.37 -2.57 13.19
CA HIS A 141 2.65 -1.46 13.79
C HIS A 141 3.36 -0.11 13.55
N TYR A 142 4.67 -0.05 13.77
CA TYR A 142 5.45 1.17 13.61
C TYR A 142 5.40 1.71 12.17
N ILE A 143 5.77 0.87 11.19
CA ILE A 143 5.82 1.26 9.78
C ILE A 143 4.42 1.59 9.25
N ALA A 144 3.42 0.77 9.55
CA ALA A 144 2.04 1.02 9.11
C ALA A 144 1.50 2.34 9.69
N SER A 145 1.77 2.63 10.97
CA SER A 145 1.31 3.86 11.62
C SER A 145 1.95 5.12 11.01
N LEU A 146 3.24 5.06 10.68
CA LEU A 146 3.92 6.16 9.99
C LEU A 146 3.34 6.39 8.60
N TRP A 147 3.11 5.32 7.84
CA TRP A 147 2.56 5.44 6.50
C TRP A 147 1.10 5.86 6.47
N ALA A 148 0.28 5.43 7.43
CA ALA A 148 -1.10 5.89 7.60
C ALA A 148 -1.16 7.43 7.70
N GLN A 149 -0.25 8.02 8.48
CA GLN A 149 -0.19 9.47 8.72
C GLN A 149 0.55 10.25 7.62
N ALA A 150 1.50 9.62 6.92
CA ALA A 150 2.32 10.32 5.93
C ALA A 150 1.49 10.77 4.71
N GLU A 151 1.59 12.05 4.35
CA GLU A 151 0.96 12.59 3.15
C GLU A 151 1.85 12.54 1.90
N SER A 152 3.12 12.16 2.06
CA SER A 152 4.12 12.03 1.01
C SER A 152 5.30 11.18 1.47
N LEU A 153 6.12 10.70 0.54
CA LEU A 153 7.40 10.03 0.85
C LEU A 153 8.32 10.92 1.70
N ALA A 154 8.36 12.23 1.44
CA ALA A 154 9.17 13.18 2.21
C ALA A 154 8.65 13.41 3.63
N ALA A 155 7.33 13.30 3.86
CA ALA A 155 6.75 13.34 5.20
C ALA A 155 7.12 12.07 5.98
N PHE A 156 6.99 10.91 5.34
CA PHE A 156 7.42 9.64 5.92
C PHE A 156 8.91 9.66 6.28
N ALA A 157 9.78 10.03 5.34
CA ALA A 157 11.23 10.06 5.56
C ALA A 157 11.65 10.99 6.72
N ARG A 158 10.89 12.07 6.98
CA ARG A 158 11.13 12.96 8.14
C ARG A 158 10.71 12.35 9.47
N ALA A 159 9.70 11.49 9.48
CA ALA A 159 9.17 10.85 10.67
C ALA A 159 9.87 9.51 10.99
N TYR A 160 10.26 8.76 9.96
CA TYR A 160 10.95 7.49 10.09
C TYR A 160 12.29 7.66 10.83
N ARG A 161 12.56 6.72 11.73
CA ARG A 161 13.78 6.65 12.54
C ARG A 161 14.27 5.21 12.48
N ARG A 162 15.40 4.99 11.80
CA ARG A 162 16.00 3.66 11.69
C ARG A 162 16.29 3.05 13.05
N GLU A 163 16.68 3.88 14.02
CA GLU A 163 16.97 3.47 15.39
C GLU A 163 15.75 2.88 16.11
N THR A 164 14.53 3.18 15.65
CA THR A 164 13.30 2.56 16.17
C THR A 164 13.13 1.17 15.56
N SER A 165 13.25 1.04 14.24
CA SER A 165 13.20 -0.27 13.58
C SER A 165 14.30 -1.22 14.08
N ASP A 166 15.51 -0.72 14.32
CA ASP A 166 16.62 -1.53 14.85
C ASP A 166 16.32 -2.09 16.26
N ARG A 167 15.43 -1.45 17.04
CA ARG A 167 14.99 -1.98 18.36
C ARG A 167 13.95 -3.08 18.23
N HIS A 168 13.28 -3.18 17.10
CA HIS A 168 12.37 -4.28 16.78
C HIS A 168 13.12 -5.46 16.17
N ASP A 169 14.44 -5.51 16.24
CA ASP A 169 15.19 -6.70 15.86
C ASP A 169 15.10 -7.76 16.97
N ALA A 170 14.61 -8.95 16.62
CA ALA A 170 14.56 -10.10 17.53
C ALA A 170 15.97 -10.53 18.03
N THR A 171 17.02 -10.10 17.33
CA THR A 171 18.42 -10.42 17.64
C THR A 171 19.12 -9.39 18.53
N GLY A 172 18.36 -8.48 19.18
CA GLY A 172 18.87 -7.43 20.05
C GLY A 172 19.72 -7.92 21.24
N THR A 173 21.05 -7.78 21.07
CA THR A 173 22.21 -8.03 21.97
C THR A 173 22.51 -9.45 22.42
#